data_AF-B5KPW2-F1
#
_entry.id   AF-B5KPW2-F1
#
_cell.length_a   1.000
_cell.length_b   1.000
_cell.length_c   1.000
_cell.angle_alpha   90.00
_cell.angle_beta   90.00
_cell.angle_gamma   90.00
#
_symmetry.space_group_name_H-M   'P 1'
#
loop_
_entity.id
_entity.type
_entity.pdbx_description
1 polymer ?
#
loop_
_entity_poly.entity_id
_entity_poly.type
_entity_poly.pdbx_seq_one_letter_code
_entity_poly.pdbx_strand_id
1 'polypeptide(L)'
;TGLPKGVMLSHRGLVTSVAQLVDGDNPNLHLREDDVVLCVLPMFHVYSLHSILLCGLRAGAALVVMKRFDTVKMMQLVERHGITIAPLVPPIVV
;
A
#
# COMPACT_ATOMS: atom_id res chain seq x y z
N THR A 1 17.55 22.07 1.61
CA THR A 1 16.58 22.34 0.51
C THR A 1 17.34 22.37 -0.82
N GLY A 2 16.68 22.22 -1.99
CA GLY A 2 17.36 22.14 -3.30
C GLY A 2 17.12 20.82 -4.06
N LEU A 3 18.16 20.26 -4.69
CA LEU A 3 18.12 19.04 -5.52
C LEU A 3 17.64 17.77 -4.80
N PRO A 4 17.16 16.75 -5.55
CA PRO A 4 16.85 15.43 -5.01
C PRO A 4 18.03 14.83 -4.23
N LYS A 5 17.74 14.21 -3.08
CA LYS A 5 18.73 13.54 -2.23
C LYS A 5 18.29 12.10 -2.01
N GLY A 6 19.26 11.19 -1.93
CA GLY A 6 19.00 9.81 -1.51
C GLY A 6 18.62 9.79 -0.04
N VAL A 7 17.43 9.28 0.27
CA VAL A 7 16.99 9.07 1.65
C VAL A 7 17.39 7.66 2.07
N MET A 8 18.28 7.55 3.06
CA MET A 8 18.69 6.25 3.59
C MET A 8 17.65 5.75 4.60
N LEU A 9 16.96 4.67 4.25
CA LEU A 9 16.04 3.97 5.14
C LEU A 9 16.73 2.71 5.67
N SER A 10 16.89 2.62 6.99
CA SER A 10 17.44 1.42 7.62
C SER A 10 16.36 0.34 7.76
N HIS A 11 16.79 -0.93 7.83
CA HIS A 11 15.88 -2.04 8.15
C HIS A 11 15.09 -1.77 9.43
N ARG A 12 15.76 -1.35 10.50
CA ARG A 12 15.10 -1.00 11.77
C ARG A 12 14.06 0.10 11.59
N GLY A 13 14.39 1.15 10.82
CA GLY A 13 13.45 2.24 10.55
C GLY A 13 12.19 1.76 9.81
N LEU A 14 12.36 0.91 8.80
CA LEU A 14 11.23 0.32 8.06
C LEU A 14 10.37 -0.57 8.96
N VAL A 15 10.98 -1.49 9.73
CA VAL A 15 10.25 -2.39 10.64
C VAL A 15 9.50 -1.58 11.70
N THR A 16 10.15 -0.59 12.33
CA THR A 16 9.48 0.30 13.29
C THR A 16 8.29 1.02 12.65
N SER A 17 8.45 1.55 11.44
CA SER A 17 7.37 2.28 10.77
C SER A 17 6.22 1.38 10.32
N VAL A 18 6.49 0.13 9.93
CA VAL A 18 5.44 -0.86 9.64
C VAL A 18 4.67 -1.22 10.92
N ALA A 19 5.38 -1.52 12.02
CA ALA A 19 4.75 -1.85 13.30
C ALA A 19 3.88 -0.70 13.83
N GLN A 20 4.30 0.55 13.63
CA GLN A 20 3.49 1.74 13.98
C GLN A 20 2.14 1.81 13.26
N LEU A 21 2.02 1.19 12.08
CA LEU A 21 0.80 1.19 11.30
C LEU A 21 -0.08 -0.01 11.61
N VAL A 22 0.44 -1.23 11.50
CA VAL A 22 -0.39 -2.44 11.45
C VAL A 22 -0.25 -3.36 12.67
N ASP A 23 0.69 -3.12 13.57
CA ASP A 23 0.85 -3.94 14.78
C ASP A 23 0.10 -3.34 15.98
N GLY A 24 -0.14 -4.18 17.01
CA GLY A 24 -0.82 -3.82 18.26
C GLY A 24 -2.27 -4.30 18.29
N ASP A 25 -2.86 -4.34 19.49
CA ASP A 25 -4.23 -4.85 19.68
C ASP A 25 -5.29 -3.96 19.01
N ASN A 26 -4.99 -2.67 18.85
CA ASN A 26 -5.80 -1.70 18.12
C ASN A 26 -4.90 -0.92 17.13
N PRO A 27 -4.60 -1.51 15.96
CA PRO A 27 -3.64 -0.94 15.02
C PRO A 27 -4.17 0.35 14.38
N ASN A 28 -3.26 1.26 14.02
CA ASN A 28 -3.60 2.56 13.43
C ASN A 28 -4.20 2.40 12.02
N LEU A 29 -3.65 1.45 11.25
CA LEU A 29 -4.22 0.94 10.03
C LEU A 29 -4.70 -0.48 10.28
N HIS A 30 -6.02 -0.64 10.39
CA HIS A 30 -6.65 -1.93 10.67
C HIS A 30 -6.69 -2.81 9.42
N LEU A 31 -5.56 -3.44 9.11
CA LEU A 31 -5.38 -4.35 7.99
C LEU A 31 -5.39 -5.80 8.51
N ARG A 32 -6.12 -6.68 7.84
CA ARG A 32 -6.33 -8.08 8.24
C ARG A 32 -5.87 -9.05 7.16
N GLU A 33 -5.77 -10.32 7.52
CA GLU A 33 -5.38 -11.40 6.60
C GLU A 33 -6.42 -11.64 5.49
N ASP A 34 -7.70 -11.32 5.74
CA ASP A 34 -8.80 -11.43 4.78
C ASP A 34 -8.94 -10.20 3.86
N ASP A 35 -8.13 -9.15 4.06
CA ASP A 35 -8.14 -7.98 3.21
C ASP A 35 -7.46 -8.25 1.86
N VAL A 36 -8.03 -7.62 0.83
CA VAL A 36 -7.47 -7.60 -0.52
C VAL A 36 -7.17 -6.15 -0.89
N VAL A 37 -5.88 -5.80 -0.94
CA VAL A 37 -5.41 -4.44 -1.15
C VAL A 37 -5.03 -4.21 -2.61
N LEU A 38 -5.56 -3.16 -3.22
CA LEU A 38 -5.18 -2.73 -4.56
C LEU A 38 -3.82 -2.02 -4.53
N CYS A 39 -2.86 -2.53 -5.28
CA CYS A 39 -1.57 -1.88 -5.50
C CYS A 39 -1.51 -1.26 -6.90
N VAL A 40 -2.14 -0.09 -7.05
CA VAL A 40 -2.12 0.72 -8.29
C VAL A 40 -1.07 1.83 -8.27
N LEU A 41 -0.63 2.23 -7.08
CA LEU A 41 0.38 3.27 -6.92
C LEU A 41 1.79 2.73 -7.19
N PRO A 42 2.70 3.52 -7.80
CA PRO A 42 4.00 3.00 -8.20
C PRO A 42 4.88 2.59 -7.00
N MET A 43 5.33 1.34 -6.97
CA MET A 43 6.17 0.78 -5.89
C MET A 43 7.59 1.38 -5.80
N PHE A 44 8.03 2.16 -6.80
CA PHE A 44 9.29 2.90 -6.70
C PHE A 44 9.19 4.11 -5.76
N HIS A 45 7.97 4.53 -5.40
CA HIS A 45 7.75 5.57 -4.41
C HIS A 45 7.54 4.94 -3.02
N VAL A 46 8.19 5.51 -1.99
CA VAL A 46 8.22 4.95 -0.63
C VAL A 46 6.82 4.69 -0.06
N TYR A 47 5.83 5.50 -0.41
CA TYR A 47 4.44 5.31 0.05
C TYR A 47 3.87 3.94 -0.35
N SER A 48 3.97 3.56 -1.64
CA SER A 48 3.43 2.28 -2.11
C SER A 48 4.28 1.11 -1.60
N LEU A 49 5.61 1.28 -1.60
CA LEU A 49 6.51 0.28 -1.06
C LEU A 49 6.24 -0.01 0.43
N HIS A 50 6.06 1.02 1.24
CA HIS A 50 5.92 0.90 2.69
C HIS A 50 4.49 0.62 3.13
N SER A 51 3.55 1.53 2.84
CA SER A 51 2.20 1.48 3.38
C SER A 51 1.30 0.46 2.68
N ILE A 52 1.64 0.02 1.47
CA ILE A 52 0.88 -0.99 0.73
C ILE A 52 1.61 -2.34 0.77
N LEU A 53 2.81 -2.41 0.21
CA LEU A 53 3.54 -3.68 0.09
C LEU A 53 4.00 -4.20 1.46
N LEU A 54 4.81 -3.45 2.20
CA LEU A 54 5.34 -3.96 3.48
C LEU A 54 4.27 -4.15 4.55
N CYS A 55 3.32 -3.21 4.66
CA CYS A 55 2.20 -3.33 5.60
C CYS A 55 1.25 -4.47 5.23
N GLY A 56 0.93 -4.64 3.94
CA GLY A 56 0.12 -5.76 3.46
C GLY A 56 0.76 -7.11 3.73
N LEU A 57 2.06 -7.24 3.45
CA LEU A 57 2.81 -8.46 3.77
C LEU A 57 2.86 -8.73 5.28
N ARG A 58 3.00 -7.69 6.11
CA ARG A 58 2.99 -7.84 7.57
C ARG A 58 1.65 -8.30 8.11
N ALA A 59 0.55 -7.76 7.58
CA ALA A 59 -0.81 -8.12 7.99
C ALA A 59 -1.34 -9.43 7.37
N GLY A 60 -0.58 -10.05 6.45
CA GLY A 60 -1.01 -11.25 5.73
C GLY A 60 -2.08 -11.00 4.65
N ALA A 61 -2.29 -9.73 4.27
CA ALA A 61 -3.30 -9.35 3.28
C ALA A 61 -2.88 -9.74 1.85
N ALA A 62 -3.87 -9.98 0.99
CA ALA A 62 -3.64 -10.21 -0.43
C ALA A 62 -3.36 -8.88 -1.16
N LEU A 63 -2.41 -8.88 -2.10
CA LEU A 63 -2.03 -7.69 -2.87
C LEU A 63 -2.33 -7.87 -4.36
N VAL A 64 -3.22 -7.05 -4.92
CA VAL A 64 -3.56 -7.05 -6.35
C VAL A 64 -2.78 -5.95 -7.05
N VAL A 65 -1.76 -6.33 -7.81
CA VAL A 65 -0.84 -5.38 -8.46
C VAL A 65 -1.36 -4.96 -9.84
N MET A 66 -1.53 -3.65 -10.03
CA MET A 66 -1.91 -3.05 -11.31
C MET A 66 -0.72 -2.27 -11.89
N LYS A 67 -0.11 -2.77 -12.96
CA LYS A 67 1.12 -2.19 -13.55
C LYS A 67 0.95 -0.78 -14.12
N ARG A 68 -0.25 -0.47 -14.61
CA ARG A 68 -0.59 0.83 -15.21
C ARG A 68 -2.04 1.12 -14.88
N PHE A 69 -2.31 2.32 -14.38
CA PHE A 69 -3.65 2.79 -14.08
C PHE A 69 -4.51 2.86 -15.35
N ASP A 70 -5.73 2.38 -15.22
CA ASP A 70 -6.80 2.38 -16.20
C ASP A 70 -8.11 2.19 -15.43
N THR A 71 -9.02 3.15 -15.52
CA THR A 71 -10.22 3.17 -14.66
C THR A 71 -11.09 1.93 -14.86
N VAL A 72 -11.30 1.50 -16.11
CA VAL A 72 -12.17 0.35 -16.42
C VAL A 72 -11.56 -0.93 -15.86
N LYS A 73 -10.27 -1.16 -16.09
CA LYS A 73 -9.56 -2.32 -15.55
C LYS A 73 -9.50 -2.30 -14.04
N MET A 74 -9.35 -1.12 -13.42
CA MET A 74 -9.36 -1.00 -11.97
C MET A 74 -10.71 -1.48 -11.41
N MET A 75 -11.83 -1.01 -11.97
CA MET A 75 -13.17 -1.44 -11.53
C MET A 75 -13.39 -2.94 -11.75
N GLN A 76 -12.91 -3.50 -12.87
CA GLN A 76 -12.95 -4.94 -13.12
C GLN A 76 -12.13 -5.75 -12.11
N LEU A 77 -10.96 -5.24 -11.69
CA LEU A 77 -10.14 -5.88 -10.67
C LEU A 77 -10.78 -5.79 -9.28
N VAL A 78 -11.41 -4.65 -8.97
CA VAL A 78 -12.18 -4.45 -7.73
C VAL A 78 -13.26 -5.52 -7.60
N GLU A 79 -14.08 -5.69 -8.64
CA GLU A 79 -15.13 -6.70 -8.66
C GLU A 79 -14.57 -8.13 -8.66
N ARG A 80 -13.60 -8.43 -9.53
CA ARG A 80 -13.07 -9.79 -9.71
C ARG A 80 -12.37 -10.33 -8.46
N HIS A 81 -11.59 -9.49 -7.78
CA HIS A 81 -10.77 -9.91 -6.65
C HIS A 81 -11.36 -9.54 -5.30
N GLY A 82 -12.51 -8.86 -5.26
CA GLY A 82 -13.14 -8.41 -4.01
C GLY A 82 -12.22 -7.46 -3.23
N ILE A 83 -11.70 -6.42 -3.89
CA ILE A 83 -10.80 -5.45 -3.25
C ILE A 83 -11.51 -4.81 -2.05
N THR A 84 -10.94 -4.96 -0.86
CA THR A 84 -11.47 -4.38 0.39
C THR A 84 -10.84 -3.03 0.68
N ILE A 85 -9.59 -2.81 0.25
CA ILE A 85 -8.83 -1.58 0.51
C ILE A 85 -8.19 -1.08 -0.78
N ALA A 86 -8.47 0.18 -1.11
CA ALA A 86 -7.92 0.87 -2.28
C ALA A 86 -7.16 2.14 -1.86
N PRO A 87 -5.83 2.09 -1.69
CA PRO A 87 -4.99 3.26 -1.51
C PRO A 87 -4.88 4.05 -2.82
N LEU A 88 -5.47 5.24 -2.85
CA LEU A 88 -5.57 6.09 -4.03
C LEU A 88 -4.95 7.47 -3.80
N VAL A 89 -4.73 8.20 -4.90
CA VAL A 89 -4.28 9.61 -4.89
C VAL A 89 -5.33 10.48 -5.57
N PRO A 90 -5.37 11.80 -5.31
CA PRO A 90 -6.44 12.67 -5.81
C PRO A 90 -6.73 12.53 -7.32
N PRO A 91 -5.73 12.45 -8.23
CA PRO A 91 -6.00 12.31 -9.67
C PRO A 91 -6.76 11.04 -10.10
N ILE A 92 -6.85 10.02 -9.24
CA ILE A 92 -7.59 8.78 -9.54
C ILE A 92 -9.07 8.90 -9.15
N VAL A 93 -9.41 9.81 -8.23
CA VAL A 93 -10.75 9.93 -7.63
C VAL A 93 -11.55 11.08 -8.26
N VAL A 94 -10.87 11.97 -9.00
CA VAL A 94 -11.47 13.15 -9.68
C VAL A 94 -11.96 12.79 -11.08
#